data_AF-A2FKZ7-F1
#
_entry.id   AF-A2FKZ7-F1
#
_cell.length_a   1.000
_cell.length_b   1.000
_cell.length_c   1.000
_cell.angle_alpha   90.00
_cell.angle_beta   90.00
_cell.angle_gamma   90.00
#
_symmetry.space_group_name_H-M   'P 1'
#
loop_
_entity.id
_entity.type
_entity.pdbx_description
1 polymer ?
#
loop_
_entity_poly.entity_id
_entity_poly.type
_entity_poly.pdbx_seq_one_letter_code
_entity_poly.pdbx_strand_id
1 'polypeptide(L)'
;MFWFLFSNSVSQQYSFSDNILTSVTLKNGDTILINATDKNAFLHISPHFFFGELTITASSDVDNTTIKAQASQRLQFKYSTIEIVYSSSPALCKVDIFLTNIQTCNEKTIHVRGAKSTTISADHLVVDYNLCYWFDFLTNSSYSFDIDHSNSTFPTVFYKNSQDNFVQEKYDELSVSTLPNMFILRLPAGKYNISQMSFSISRSFGDWTDQSSTFDCWPQDHCGSVKNLFYLTESRGVSWLIWTTLILGLSIPAIIILFCMFSKPAEVILTGASAQPLVTAK
;
A
#
# COMPACT_ATOMS: atom_id res chain seq x y z
N MET A 1 18.16 -21.78 -30.97
CA MET A 1 18.88 -22.02 -29.70
C MET A 1 18.58 -20.83 -28.79
N PHE A 2 17.49 -20.91 -28.02
CA PHE A 2 17.09 -19.86 -27.08
C PHE A 2 17.88 -20.07 -25.78
N TRP A 3 18.79 -19.15 -25.47
CA TRP A 3 19.40 -19.07 -24.16
C TRP A 3 18.34 -18.58 -23.17
N PHE A 4 17.73 -19.50 -22.42
CA PHE A 4 17.09 -19.16 -21.16
C PHE A 4 18.20 -18.81 -20.17
N LEU A 5 18.46 -17.51 -20.02
CA LEU A 5 19.18 -17.00 -18.85
C LEU A 5 18.31 -17.29 -17.63
N PHE A 6 18.55 -18.42 -16.97
CA PHE A 6 18.12 -18.62 -15.59
C PHE A 6 18.84 -17.54 -14.77
N SER A 7 18.16 -16.43 -14.53
CA SER A 7 18.60 -15.47 -13.54
C SER A 7 18.56 -16.20 -12.20
N ASN A 8 19.70 -16.64 -11.70
CA ASN A 8 19.83 -17.05 -10.31
C ASN A 8 19.41 -15.85 -9.46
N SER A 9 18.16 -15.86 -8.99
CA SER A 9 17.67 -14.84 -8.08
C SER A 9 18.35 -15.09 -6.74
N VAL A 10 19.43 -14.36 -6.48
CA VAL A 10 20.09 -14.36 -5.18
C VAL A 10 19.10 -13.76 -4.19
N SER A 11 18.71 -14.55 -3.18
CA SER A 11 17.91 -14.11 -2.04
C SER A 11 18.66 -13.00 -1.30
N GLN A 12 17.94 -11.94 -0.94
CA GLN A 12 18.45 -10.81 -0.18
C GLN A 12 17.92 -10.84 1.26
N GLN A 13 18.76 -10.41 2.19
CA GLN A 13 18.39 -10.24 3.59
C GLN A 13 18.48 -8.76 3.96
N TYR A 14 17.38 -8.23 4.50
CA TYR A 14 17.27 -6.88 5.03
C TYR A 14 17.21 -6.94 6.55
N SER A 15 17.86 -6.00 7.25
CA SER A 15 17.88 -5.99 8.71
C SER A 15 17.64 -4.58 9.23
N PHE A 16 16.68 -4.41 10.15
CA PHE A 16 16.30 -3.15 10.74
C PHE A 16 16.27 -3.24 12.27
N SER A 17 16.80 -2.22 12.93
CA SER A 17 16.80 -2.10 14.41
C SER A 17 16.67 -0.64 14.85
N ASP A 18 17.13 0.30 14.03
CA ASP A 18 16.98 1.73 14.27
C ASP A 18 15.63 2.29 13.81
N ASN A 19 15.29 3.49 14.29
CA ASN A 19 14.06 4.15 13.88
C ASN A 19 14.10 4.41 12.36
N ILE A 20 13.07 3.95 11.65
CA ILE A 20 13.06 3.99 10.20
C ILE A 20 11.63 4.08 9.67
N LEU A 21 11.49 4.73 8.51
CA LEU A 21 10.32 4.67 7.65
C LEU A 21 10.80 4.29 6.26
N THR A 22 10.44 3.11 5.77
CA THR A 22 10.95 2.59 4.49
C THR A 22 10.00 1.63 3.80
N SER A 23 10.26 1.39 2.52
CA SER A 23 9.60 0.39 1.69
C SER A 23 10.62 -0.66 1.23
N VAL A 24 10.28 -1.94 1.32
CA VAL A 24 11.10 -3.04 0.80
C VAL A 24 10.30 -3.84 -0.22
N THR A 25 10.86 -4.04 -1.41
CA THR A 25 10.28 -4.92 -2.44
C THR A 25 10.99 -6.26 -2.43
N LEU A 26 10.31 -7.26 -1.90
CA LEU A 26 10.77 -8.63 -1.75
C LEU A 26 10.56 -9.45 -3.03
N LYS A 27 11.56 -10.26 -3.34
CA LYS A 27 11.55 -11.33 -4.33
C LYS A 27 11.49 -12.69 -3.64
N ASN A 28 11.26 -13.74 -4.42
CA ASN A 28 11.21 -15.10 -3.89
C ASN A 28 12.48 -15.44 -3.08
N GLY A 29 12.28 -15.84 -1.83
CA GLY A 29 13.35 -16.20 -0.91
C GLY A 29 13.98 -15.02 -0.16
N ASP A 30 13.60 -13.77 -0.46
CA ASP A 30 14.07 -12.63 0.32
C ASP A 30 13.51 -12.67 1.76
N THR A 31 14.31 -12.16 2.70
CA THR A 31 13.97 -12.13 4.13
C THR A 31 14.17 -10.74 4.72
N ILE A 32 13.26 -10.31 5.60
CA ILE A 32 13.41 -9.11 6.42
C ILE A 32 13.52 -9.53 7.89
N LEU A 33 14.54 -9.03 8.57
CA LEU A 33 14.68 -9.13 10.02
C LEU A 33 14.45 -7.76 10.65
N ILE A 34 13.57 -7.67 11.64
CA ILE A 34 13.27 -6.45 12.37
C ILE A 34 13.44 -6.74 13.86
N ASN A 35 14.36 -6.05 14.52
CA ASN A 35 14.46 -6.08 15.97
C ASN A 35 13.60 -4.94 16.55
N ALA A 36 12.45 -5.29 17.13
CA ALA A 36 11.52 -4.37 17.77
C ALA A 36 11.32 -4.71 19.27
N THR A 37 12.37 -5.21 19.93
CA THR A 37 12.32 -5.60 21.36
C THR A 37 12.07 -4.42 22.30
N ASP A 38 12.48 -3.21 21.91
CA ASP A 38 12.26 -1.94 22.63
C ASP A 38 11.49 -0.91 21.78
N LYS A 39 10.84 -1.36 20.71
CA LYS A 39 10.19 -0.52 19.69
C LYS A 39 8.82 -1.04 19.28
N ASN A 40 8.08 -0.20 18.58
CA ASN A 40 6.89 -0.57 17.83
C ASN A 40 7.29 -0.73 16.36
N ALA A 41 6.97 -1.88 15.78
CA ALA A 41 7.06 -2.10 14.34
C ALA A 41 5.66 -2.09 13.75
N PHE A 42 5.42 -1.17 12.82
CA PHE A 42 4.20 -1.11 12.02
C PHE A 42 4.54 -1.57 10.60
N LEU A 43 3.77 -2.52 10.09
CA LEU A 43 3.92 -3.10 8.77
C LEU A 43 2.66 -2.88 7.96
N HIS A 44 2.79 -2.40 6.73
CA HIS A 44 1.72 -2.45 5.74
C HIS A 44 2.15 -3.30 4.56
N ILE A 45 1.31 -4.27 4.19
CA ILE A 45 1.54 -5.15 3.07
C ILE A 45 0.77 -4.60 1.88
N SER A 46 1.50 -4.08 0.90
CA SER A 46 0.92 -3.44 -0.28
C SER A 46 -0.01 -4.41 -1.02
N PRO A 47 -1.25 -4.00 -1.37
CA PRO A 47 -2.13 -4.83 -2.19
C PRO A 47 -1.60 -5.04 -3.61
N HIS A 48 -0.94 -4.01 -4.15
CA HIS A 48 -0.26 -4.08 -5.43
C HIS A 48 1.02 -4.89 -5.24
N PHE A 49 1.28 -5.81 -6.16
CA PHE A 49 2.39 -6.75 -6.06
C PHE A 49 2.21 -7.72 -4.88
N PHE A 50 1.13 -8.49 -4.84
CA PHE A 50 1.02 -9.61 -3.89
C PHE A 50 0.39 -10.81 -4.60
N PHE A 51 1.22 -11.76 -5.03
CA PHE A 51 0.76 -12.99 -5.70
C PHE A 51 1.41 -14.23 -5.07
N GLY A 52 1.65 -14.17 -3.76
CA GLY A 52 2.47 -15.16 -3.06
C GLY A 52 2.10 -15.38 -1.61
N GLU A 53 2.99 -16.06 -0.88
CA GLU A 53 2.87 -16.26 0.55
C GLU A 53 3.92 -15.42 1.28
N LEU A 54 3.47 -14.58 2.23
CA LEU A 54 4.34 -13.82 3.12
C LEU A 54 4.15 -14.39 4.52
N THR A 55 5.19 -15.07 5.03
CA THR A 55 5.19 -15.61 6.38
C THR A 55 5.87 -14.63 7.31
N ILE A 56 5.22 -14.29 8.42
CA ILE A 56 5.77 -13.43 9.46
C ILE A 56 5.86 -14.23 10.74
N THR A 57 7.06 -14.38 11.27
CA THR A 57 7.34 -14.98 12.57
C THR A 57 7.74 -13.88 13.54
N ALA A 58 6.97 -13.71 14.61
CA ALA A 58 7.26 -12.76 15.67
C ALA A 58 7.63 -13.53 16.95
N SER A 59 8.87 -13.37 17.39
CA SER A 59 9.40 -13.99 18.59
C SER A 59 9.56 -12.95 19.70
N SER A 60 9.01 -13.24 20.87
CA SER A 60 9.14 -12.46 22.10
C SER A 60 9.65 -13.35 23.23
N ASP A 61 9.92 -12.77 24.40
CA ASP A 61 10.34 -13.54 25.59
C ASP A 61 9.27 -14.53 26.07
N VAL A 62 8.01 -14.30 25.72
CA VAL A 62 6.85 -15.04 26.24
C VAL A 62 6.25 -16.01 25.22
N ASP A 63 6.25 -15.63 23.94
CA ASP A 63 5.60 -16.40 22.87
C ASP A 63 6.32 -16.23 21.53
N ASN A 64 6.19 -17.24 20.66
CA ASN A 64 6.62 -17.19 19.28
C ASN A 64 5.42 -17.49 18.38
N THR A 65 5.01 -16.51 17.58
CA THR A 65 3.81 -16.59 16.75
C THR A 65 4.19 -16.48 15.28
N THR A 66 3.69 -17.40 14.47
CA THR A 66 3.83 -17.35 13.01
C THR A 66 2.48 -17.12 12.36
N ILE A 67 2.40 -16.13 11.46
CA ILE A 67 1.21 -15.82 10.68
C ILE A 67 1.52 -15.83 9.19
N LYS A 68 0.50 -16.17 8.40
CA LYS A 68 0.51 -15.96 6.94
C LYS A 68 -0.18 -14.63 6.66
N ALA A 69 0.60 -13.63 6.33
CA ALA A 69 0.09 -12.30 6.11
C ALA A 69 -0.51 -12.18 4.70
N GLN A 70 -1.50 -11.31 4.57
CA GLN A 70 -2.30 -11.11 3.36
C GLN A 70 -2.09 -9.70 2.79
N ALA A 71 -2.41 -9.55 1.51
CA ALA A 71 -2.52 -8.23 0.87
C ALA A 71 -3.39 -7.27 1.69
N SER A 72 -2.99 -5.99 1.73
CA SER A 72 -3.64 -4.91 2.47
C SER A 72 -3.61 -5.02 4.00
N GLN A 73 -3.02 -6.07 4.58
CA GLN A 73 -2.92 -6.17 6.04
C GLN A 73 -2.01 -5.07 6.60
N ARG A 74 -2.41 -4.58 7.77
CA ARG A 74 -1.73 -3.57 8.57
C ARG A 74 -1.47 -4.21 9.92
N LEU A 75 -0.21 -4.48 10.23
CA LEU A 75 0.16 -5.24 11.42
C LEU A 75 1.05 -4.39 12.32
N GLN A 76 0.77 -4.39 13.61
CA GLN A 76 1.61 -3.78 14.62
C GLN A 76 2.18 -4.85 15.54
N PHE A 77 3.48 -4.82 15.72
CA PHE A 77 4.20 -5.68 16.66
C PHE A 77 4.87 -4.80 17.72
N LYS A 78 4.87 -5.29 18.96
CA LYS A 78 5.55 -4.65 20.10
C LYS A 78 6.41 -5.70 20.80
N TYR A 79 7.58 -5.29 21.28
CA TYR A 79 8.44 -6.12 22.14
C TYR A 79 8.83 -7.47 21.51
N SER A 80 9.14 -7.48 20.21
CA SER A 80 9.43 -8.72 19.48
C SER A 80 10.53 -8.55 18.45
N THR A 81 11.19 -9.66 18.11
CA THR A 81 11.96 -9.79 16.88
C THR A 81 11.05 -10.39 15.81
N ILE A 82 11.04 -9.80 14.62
CA ILE A 82 10.15 -10.17 13.53
C ILE A 82 11.00 -10.63 12.36
N GLU A 83 10.72 -11.83 11.87
CA GLU A 83 11.27 -12.38 10.64
C GLU A 83 10.15 -12.48 9.61
N ILE A 84 10.37 -11.89 8.44
CA ILE A 84 9.43 -11.90 7.32
C ILE A 84 10.08 -12.65 6.17
N VAL A 85 9.48 -13.74 5.72
CA VAL A 85 9.95 -14.55 4.59
C VAL A 85 8.91 -14.51 3.48
N TYR A 86 9.34 -14.14 2.29
CA TYR A 86 8.46 -14.14 1.13
C TYR A 86 8.78 -15.30 0.19
N SER A 87 7.76 -16.12 -0.10
CA SER A 87 7.89 -17.31 -0.94
C SER A 87 6.79 -17.35 -2.01
N SER A 88 7.16 -17.08 -3.26
CA SER A 88 6.32 -17.29 -4.46
C SER A 88 7.10 -17.02 -5.75
N SER A 89 6.75 -17.70 -6.85
CA SER A 89 7.33 -17.47 -8.18
C SER A 89 6.24 -17.47 -9.26
N PRO A 90 6.17 -16.48 -10.19
CA PRO A 90 6.88 -15.21 -10.26
C PRO A 90 6.04 -14.08 -9.64
N ALA A 91 6.44 -13.57 -8.48
CA ALA A 91 5.69 -12.51 -7.82
C ALA A 91 6.64 -11.64 -6.99
N LEU A 92 6.43 -10.33 -6.97
CA LEU A 92 7.08 -9.40 -6.03
C LEU A 92 6.13 -9.14 -4.86
N CYS A 93 6.65 -8.75 -3.70
CA CYS A 93 5.88 -8.28 -2.54
C CYS A 93 6.46 -6.96 -2.01
N LYS A 94 5.65 -5.90 -1.89
CA LYS A 94 6.10 -4.65 -1.24
C LYS A 94 5.59 -4.59 0.20
N VAL A 95 6.52 -4.45 1.14
CA VAL A 95 6.25 -4.26 2.57
C VAL A 95 6.74 -2.87 2.97
N ASP A 96 5.82 -2.07 3.48
CA ASP A 96 6.10 -0.74 4.03
C ASP A 96 6.28 -0.89 5.55
N ILE A 97 7.36 -0.31 6.09
CA ILE A 97 7.85 -0.54 7.45
C ILE A 97 8.04 0.80 8.15
N PHE A 98 7.45 0.93 9.33
CA PHE A 98 7.74 2.00 10.27
C PHE A 98 8.17 1.41 11.61
N LEU A 99 9.47 1.53 11.93
CA LEU A 99 10.03 1.13 13.22
C LEU A 99 10.27 2.40 14.06
N THR A 100 9.72 2.44 15.26
CA THR A 100 9.83 3.63 16.12
C THR A 100 9.81 3.28 17.59
N ASN A 101 10.27 4.18 18.45
CA ASN A 101 10.19 4.01 19.90
C ASN A 101 8.74 3.77 20.35
N ILE A 102 8.54 2.94 21.38
CA ILE A 102 7.21 2.53 21.87
C ILE A 102 6.29 3.70 22.18
N GLN A 103 6.85 4.80 22.68
CA GLN A 103 6.08 5.98 23.07
C GLN A 103 5.72 6.90 21.90
N THR A 104 6.27 6.70 20.70
CA THR A 104 6.08 7.64 19.58
C THR A 104 4.65 7.63 19.06
N CYS A 105 4.11 6.44 18.81
CA CYS A 105 2.79 6.23 18.22
C CYS A 105 2.09 5.12 19.00
N ASN A 106 0.83 5.35 19.36
CA ASN A 106 0.03 4.33 20.00
C ASN A 106 -0.58 3.34 18.98
N GLU A 107 -1.30 2.35 19.50
CA GLU A 107 -2.02 1.35 18.70
C GLU A 107 -3.18 1.88 17.84
N LYS A 108 -3.61 3.12 18.10
CA LYS A 108 -4.66 3.78 17.32
C LYS A 108 -4.10 4.51 16.10
N THR A 109 -2.91 4.12 15.64
CA THR A 109 -2.30 4.68 14.44
C THR A 109 -3.18 4.37 13.23
N ILE A 110 -3.53 5.41 12.46
CA ILE A 110 -4.37 5.27 11.26
C ILE A 110 -3.45 5.30 10.03
N HIS A 111 -3.57 4.31 9.15
CA HIS A 111 -2.88 4.31 7.87
C HIS A 111 -3.80 4.76 6.75
N VAL A 112 -3.42 5.87 6.12
CA VAL A 112 -4.10 6.54 5.01
C VAL A 112 -3.28 6.33 3.74
N ARG A 113 -3.80 5.51 2.84
CA ARG A 113 -3.13 5.18 1.57
C ARG A 113 -4.01 5.51 0.38
N GLY A 114 -3.38 5.99 -0.69
CA GLY A 114 -4.04 6.15 -1.99
C GLY A 114 -5.08 7.28 -2.05
N ALA A 115 -5.16 8.13 -1.04
CA ALA A 115 -5.99 9.32 -1.08
C ALA A 115 -5.39 10.37 -2.03
N LYS A 116 -6.24 11.09 -2.77
CA LYS A 116 -5.82 12.28 -3.53
C LYS A 116 -5.68 13.48 -2.60
N SER A 117 -6.56 13.57 -1.64
CA SER A 117 -6.47 14.56 -0.57
C SER A 117 -7.06 13.99 0.70
N THR A 118 -6.46 14.37 1.83
CA THR A 118 -6.95 14.03 3.16
C THR A 118 -7.04 15.29 3.98
N THR A 119 -8.17 15.48 4.66
CA THR A 119 -8.38 16.58 5.60
C THR A 119 -8.68 16.02 6.97
N ILE A 120 -7.97 16.53 7.97
CA ILE A 120 -8.21 16.32 9.38
C ILE A 120 -8.75 17.63 9.94
N SER A 121 -9.96 17.59 10.49
CA SER A 121 -10.54 18.70 11.23
C SER A 121 -11.06 18.20 12.58
N ALA A 122 -10.89 19.02 13.60
CA ALA A 122 -11.42 18.75 14.93
C ALA A 122 -11.60 20.07 15.69
N ASP A 123 -12.85 20.39 16.00
CA ASP A 123 -13.18 21.48 16.91
C ASP A 123 -12.98 20.98 18.35
N HIS A 124 -12.04 21.57 19.08
CA HIS A 124 -11.67 21.19 20.46
C HIS A 124 -11.41 19.69 20.69
N LEU A 125 -10.29 19.18 20.20
CA LEU A 125 -9.83 17.81 20.42
C LEU A 125 -9.02 17.67 21.70
N VAL A 126 -9.31 16.66 22.51
CA VAL A 126 -8.44 16.22 23.61
C VAL A 126 -7.98 14.80 23.31
N VAL A 127 -6.66 14.58 23.26
CA VAL A 127 -6.06 13.27 23.01
C VAL A 127 -5.23 12.87 24.24
N ASP A 128 -5.58 11.77 24.87
CA ASP A 128 -4.87 11.26 26.05
C ASP A 128 -3.64 10.40 25.69
N TYR A 129 -3.30 10.31 24.42
CA TYR A 129 -2.24 9.46 23.88
C TYR A 129 -1.60 10.07 22.63
N ASN A 130 -0.42 9.57 22.25
CA ASN A 130 0.23 9.98 21.01
C ASN A 130 -0.44 9.30 19.82
N LEU A 131 -1.25 10.06 19.10
CA LEU A 131 -1.95 9.59 17.91
C LEU A 131 -1.06 9.79 16.69
N CYS A 132 -1.04 8.80 15.80
CA CYS A 132 -0.30 8.89 14.54
C CYS A 132 -1.19 8.63 13.32
N TYR A 133 -0.89 9.36 12.26
CA TYR A 133 -1.43 9.14 10.92
C TYR A 133 -0.27 8.80 10.00
N TRP A 134 -0.27 7.60 9.47
CA TRP A 134 0.65 7.19 8.42
C TRP A 134 0.03 7.54 7.08
N PHE A 135 0.65 8.47 6.35
CA PHE A 135 0.27 8.78 4.98
C PHE A 135 1.19 8.10 3.98
N ASP A 136 0.61 7.37 3.03
CA ASP A 136 1.28 6.77 1.87
C ASP A 136 0.59 7.27 0.59
N PHE A 137 1.10 8.39 0.09
CA PHE A 137 0.72 8.99 -1.18
C PHE A 137 1.59 8.44 -2.31
N LEU A 138 1.11 8.51 -3.55
CA LEU A 138 1.88 8.05 -4.71
C LEU A 138 2.99 9.02 -5.12
N THR A 139 2.86 10.28 -4.72
CA THR A 139 3.82 11.35 -4.99
C THR A 139 3.91 12.26 -3.78
N ASN A 140 4.91 13.13 -3.75
CA ASN A 140 5.01 14.18 -2.75
C ASN A 140 3.70 14.96 -2.65
N SER A 141 3.26 15.18 -1.42
CA SER A 141 2.01 15.89 -1.11
C SER A 141 2.32 17.32 -0.70
N SER A 142 1.57 18.26 -1.26
CA SER A 142 1.45 19.60 -0.68
C SER A 142 0.60 19.53 0.58
N TYR A 143 0.91 20.36 1.56
CA TYR A 143 0.15 20.44 2.79
C TYR A 143 -0.22 21.88 3.15
N SER A 144 -1.29 22.02 3.91
CA SER A 144 -1.72 23.28 4.51
C SER A 144 -2.30 23.00 5.89
N PHE A 145 -1.88 23.75 6.89
CA PHE A 145 -2.39 23.61 8.25
C PHE A 145 -2.84 24.96 8.75
N ASP A 146 -4.01 24.94 9.37
CA ASP A 146 -4.56 26.01 10.18
C ASP A 146 -4.85 25.39 11.56
N ILE A 147 -3.97 25.70 12.51
CA ILE A 147 -4.04 25.24 13.90
C ILE A 147 -3.79 26.44 14.80
N ASP A 148 -4.68 26.66 15.76
CA ASP A 148 -4.45 27.61 16.83
C ASP A 148 -3.59 26.94 17.92
N HIS A 149 -2.34 27.39 18.03
CA HIS A 149 -1.30 26.80 18.90
C HIS A 149 -1.27 27.39 20.32
N SER A 150 -2.41 27.75 20.88
CA SER A 150 -2.49 28.34 22.23
C SER A 150 -1.86 27.50 23.37
N ASN A 151 -1.61 26.19 23.18
CA ASN A 151 -1.19 25.25 24.24
C ASN A 151 0.19 24.58 24.11
N SER A 152 1.15 25.11 23.34
CA SER A 152 2.58 24.68 23.32
C SER A 152 2.92 23.23 22.91
N THR A 153 1.94 22.36 22.63
CA THR A 153 2.17 21.03 22.05
C THR A 153 2.08 21.06 20.53
N PHE A 154 3.21 20.84 19.85
CA PHE A 154 3.30 20.87 18.40
C PHE A 154 3.16 19.47 17.79
N PRO A 155 2.38 19.32 16.70
CA PRO A 155 2.45 18.13 15.87
C PRO A 155 3.90 17.87 15.41
N THR A 156 4.25 16.60 15.21
CA THR A 156 5.58 16.19 14.74
C THR A 156 5.41 15.37 13.47
N VAL A 157 6.25 15.61 12.47
CA VAL A 157 6.26 14.82 11.24
C VAL A 157 7.52 13.97 11.19
N PHE A 158 7.35 12.70 10.86
CA PHE A 158 8.43 11.75 10.63
C PHE A 158 8.44 11.36 9.16
N TYR A 159 9.59 11.43 8.51
CA TYR A 159 9.71 11.10 7.09
C TYR A 159 11.13 10.71 6.72
N LYS A 160 11.31 10.21 5.49
CA LYS A 160 12.63 9.94 4.91
C LYS A 160 13.03 11.12 4.02
N ASN A 161 14.18 11.74 4.27
CA ASN A 161 14.66 12.83 3.42
C ASN A 161 15.30 12.30 2.12
N SER A 162 15.75 13.20 1.24
CA SER A 162 16.34 12.84 -0.06
C SER A 162 17.69 12.10 0.05
N GLN A 163 18.34 12.15 1.20
CA GLN A 163 19.56 11.39 1.52
C GLN A 163 19.24 10.07 2.24
N ASP A 164 18.00 9.61 2.16
CA ASP A 164 17.53 8.37 2.77
C ASP A 164 17.63 8.32 4.32
N ASN A 165 17.78 9.47 4.98
CA ASN A 165 17.83 9.54 6.44
C ASN A 165 16.43 9.66 7.03
N PHE A 166 16.22 9.01 8.18
CA PHE A 166 15.03 9.20 8.99
C PHE A 166 15.08 10.58 9.68
N VAL A 167 14.06 11.39 9.43
CA VAL A 167 13.93 12.76 9.96
C VAL A 167 12.71 12.85 10.84
N GLN A 168 12.86 13.58 11.95
CA GLN A 168 11.77 13.96 12.85
C GLN A 168 11.82 15.48 13.01
N GLU A 169 10.76 16.17 12.60
CA GLU A 169 10.65 17.62 12.70
C GLU A 169 9.36 18.01 13.41
N LYS A 170 9.42 19.02 14.26
CA LYS A 170 8.19 19.64 14.75
C LYS A 170 7.57 20.44 13.61
N TYR A 171 6.25 20.47 13.58
CA TYR A 171 5.52 21.05 12.47
C TYR A 171 5.80 22.56 12.29
N ASP A 172 5.98 23.31 13.36
CA ASP A 172 6.35 24.74 13.33
C ASP A 172 7.74 24.99 12.76
N GLU A 173 8.60 23.98 12.78
CA GLU A 173 9.96 23.99 12.22
C GLU A 173 9.99 23.49 10.75
N LEU A 174 8.85 23.03 10.20
CA LEU A 174 8.79 22.58 8.81
C LEU A 174 8.97 23.75 7.84
N SER A 175 10.16 23.82 7.25
CA SER A 175 10.53 24.84 6.26
C SER A 175 9.97 24.61 4.85
N VAL A 176 9.36 23.46 4.58
CA VAL A 176 9.08 22.97 3.23
C VAL A 176 7.59 22.77 3.01
N SER A 177 6.94 23.44 2.05
CA SER A 177 5.49 23.29 1.77
C SER A 177 5.06 21.94 1.17
N THR A 178 5.99 21.00 1.04
CA THR A 178 5.77 19.67 0.47
C THR A 178 6.41 18.61 1.36
N LEU A 179 5.68 17.54 1.64
CA LEU A 179 6.21 16.36 2.30
C LEU A 179 6.48 15.25 1.29
N PRO A 180 7.40 14.32 1.60
CA PRO A 180 7.58 13.11 0.81
C PRO A 180 6.29 12.31 0.65
N ASN A 181 6.32 11.36 -0.27
CA ASN A 181 5.20 10.49 -0.56
C ASN A 181 4.78 9.62 0.65
N MET A 182 5.73 9.24 1.52
CA MET A 182 5.46 8.52 2.75
C MET A 182 5.93 9.33 3.97
N PHE A 183 5.02 9.59 4.90
CA PHE A 183 5.33 10.27 6.17
C PHE A 183 4.34 9.89 7.27
N ILE A 184 4.75 10.10 8.52
CA ILE A 184 3.91 9.92 9.71
C ILE A 184 3.70 11.29 10.35
N LEU A 185 2.44 11.67 10.54
CA LEU A 185 2.08 12.80 11.40
C LEU A 185 1.75 12.27 12.79
N ARG A 186 2.43 12.76 13.82
CA ARG A 186 2.10 12.53 15.23
C ARG A 186 1.45 13.75 15.84
N LEU A 187 0.30 13.56 16.44
CA LEU A 187 -0.30 14.48 17.41
C LEU A 187 0.03 13.96 18.82
N PRO A 188 0.91 14.64 19.57
CA PRO A 188 1.19 14.21 20.94
C PRO A 188 -0.06 14.26 21.83
N ALA A 189 -0.05 13.59 22.98
CA ALA A 189 -1.12 13.76 23.95
C ALA A 189 -1.29 15.25 24.33
N GLY A 190 -2.52 15.77 24.30
CA GLY A 190 -2.75 17.20 24.49
C GLY A 190 -4.14 17.66 24.06
N LYS A 191 -4.34 18.99 24.12
CA LYS A 191 -5.54 19.68 23.67
C LYS A 191 -5.25 20.47 22.41
N TYR A 192 -6.04 20.25 21.37
CA TYR A 192 -5.86 20.85 20.06
C TYR A 192 -7.13 21.55 19.61
N ASN A 193 -6.97 22.69 18.93
CA ASN A 193 -8.00 23.25 18.09
C ASN A 193 -7.50 23.21 16.65
N ILE A 194 -8.06 22.29 15.84
CA ILE A 194 -7.63 22.05 14.46
C ILE A 194 -8.77 22.52 13.56
N SER A 195 -8.72 23.79 13.14
CA SER A 195 -9.71 24.32 12.19
C SER A 195 -9.64 23.54 10.89
N GLN A 196 -8.43 23.35 10.34
CA GLN A 196 -8.23 22.47 9.18
C GLN A 196 -6.76 22.08 9.00
N MET A 197 -6.51 20.79 8.80
CA MET A 197 -5.25 20.27 8.30
C MET A 197 -5.49 19.47 7.04
N SER A 198 -4.88 19.85 5.93
CA SER A 198 -5.10 19.21 4.64
C SER A 198 -3.79 18.80 3.98
N PHE A 199 -3.79 17.59 3.43
CA PHE A 199 -2.76 17.05 2.57
C PHE A 199 -3.38 16.78 1.21
N SER A 200 -2.66 17.11 0.14
CA SER A 200 -3.14 16.86 -1.21
C SER A 200 -2.01 16.59 -2.17
N ILE A 201 -2.28 15.75 -3.17
CA ILE A 201 -1.41 15.54 -4.32
C ILE A 201 -2.04 16.19 -5.56
N SER A 202 -1.19 16.68 -6.45
CA SER A 202 -1.63 17.33 -7.70
C SER A 202 -2.20 16.35 -8.73
N ARG A 203 -1.96 15.04 -8.58
CA ARG A 203 -2.36 14.00 -9.55
C ARG A 203 -3.57 13.20 -9.08
N SER A 204 -4.43 12.81 -10.02
CA SER A 204 -5.71 12.11 -9.79
C SER A 204 -5.58 10.58 -9.77
N PHE A 205 -4.41 10.04 -9.43
CA PHE A 205 -4.24 8.60 -9.32
C PHE A 205 -4.23 8.22 -7.84
N GLY A 206 -5.33 7.62 -7.37
CA GLY A 206 -5.46 7.06 -6.04
C GLY A 206 -5.62 5.54 -6.10
N ASP A 207 -4.95 4.84 -5.20
CA ASP A 207 -5.28 3.44 -4.91
C ASP A 207 -6.66 3.42 -4.24
N TRP A 208 -7.67 3.00 -5.00
CA TRP A 208 -9.07 3.00 -4.59
C TRP A 208 -9.46 1.74 -3.80
N THR A 209 -8.57 0.76 -3.73
CA THR A 209 -8.86 -0.54 -3.12
C THR A 209 -8.56 -0.59 -1.63
N ASP A 210 -7.65 0.26 -1.15
CA ASP A 210 -7.19 0.23 0.24
C ASP A 210 -7.83 1.34 1.07
N GLN A 211 -8.81 0.99 1.90
CA GLN A 211 -9.50 1.92 2.80
C GLN A 211 -8.62 2.25 4.02
N SER A 212 -8.70 3.49 4.48
CA SER A 212 -7.97 3.89 5.69
C SER A 212 -8.46 3.13 6.91
N SER A 213 -7.52 2.62 7.69
CA SER A 213 -7.80 1.72 8.82
C SER A 213 -6.64 1.73 9.80
N THR A 214 -6.89 1.21 11.00
CA THR A 214 -5.87 1.03 12.04
C THR A 214 -4.99 -0.19 11.75
N PHE A 215 -3.89 -0.31 12.48
CA PHE A 215 -3.08 -1.53 12.48
C PHE A 215 -3.69 -2.55 13.45
N ASP A 216 -3.66 -3.82 13.06
CA ASP A 216 -4.02 -4.94 13.92
C ASP A 216 -2.83 -5.27 14.82
N CYS A 217 -3.07 -5.36 16.12
CA CYS A 217 -2.05 -5.72 17.10
C CYS A 217 -1.75 -7.21 16.98
N TRP A 218 -0.46 -7.57 16.96
CA TRP A 218 0.00 -8.94 16.98
C TRP A 218 1.10 -9.12 18.04
N PRO A 219 1.13 -10.26 18.76
CA PRO A 219 0.26 -11.44 18.63
C PRO A 219 -1.09 -11.38 19.38
N GLN A 220 -1.48 -10.21 19.90
CA GLN A 220 -2.72 -10.05 20.66
C GLN A 220 -3.81 -9.34 19.84
N ASP A 221 -4.93 -10.02 19.58
CA ASP A 221 -6.07 -9.60 18.74
C ASP A 221 -6.82 -8.32 19.14
N HIS A 222 -6.33 -7.53 20.10
CA HIS A 222 -7.10 -6.44 20.71
C HIS A 222 -6.36 -5.10 20.63
N CYS A 223 -6.08 -4.64 19.41
CA CYS A 223 -5.96 -3.21 19.16
C CYS A 223 -7.36 -2.61 19.31
N GLY A 224 -7.61 -1.82 20.36
CA GLY A 224 -8.93 -1.27 20.64
C GLY A 224 -9.50 -0.53 19.41
N SER A 225 -10.72 -0.87 19.00
CA SER A 225 -11.39 -0.22 17.88
C SER A 225 -11.47 1.29 18.10
N VAL A 226 -10.97 2.10 17.16
CA VAL A 226 -11.13 3.55 17.22
C VAL A 226 -12.53 3.89 16.73
N LYS A 227 -13.50 3.97 17.65
CA LYS A 227 -14.80 4.57 17.34
C LYS A 227 -14.59 6.09 17.19
N ASN A 228 -14.75 6.59 15.96
CA ASN A 228 -15.08 7.97 15.60
C ASN A 228 -14.46 9.09 16.46
N LEU A 229 -13.13 9.21 16.48
CA LEU A 229 -12.46 10.35 17.13
C LEU A 229 -12.11 11.49 16.17
N PHE A 230 -12.36 11.36 14.85
CA PHE A 230 -11.99 12.36 13.85
C PHE A 230 -12.98 12.47 12.70
N TYR A 231 -13.15 13.67 12.15
CA TYR A 231 -13.65 13.87 10.78
C TYR A 231 -12.49 13.77 9.80
N LEU A 232 -11.85 12.61 9.74
CA LEU A 232 -10.90 12.32 8.66
C LEU A 232 -11.69 12.24 7.36
N THR A 233 -11.55 13.25 6.52
CA THR A 233 -12.24 13.33 5.23
C THR A 233 -11.25 13.05 4.11
N GLU A 234 -11.54 12.03 3.31
CA GLU A 234 -10.69 11.62 2.20
C GLU A 234 -11.40 11.85 0.88
N SER A 235 -10.67 12.41 -0.10
CA SER A 235 -11.07 12.38 -1.49
C SER A 235 -10.17 11.40 -2.23
N ARG A 236 -10.76 10.46 -2.97
CA ARG A 236 -10.05 9.53 -3.83
C ARG A 236 -10.23 9.97 -5.29
N GLY A 237 -9.11 10.19 -5.97
CA GLY A 237 -9.11 10.45 -7.41
C GLY A 237 -9.10 9.14 -8.16
N VAL A 238 -10.20 8.77 -8.80
CA VAL A 238 -10.23 7.62 -9.72
C VAL A 238 -9.97 8.13 -11.12
N SER A 239 -8.84 7.71 -11.71
CA SER A 239 -8.62 7.89 -13.15
C SER A 239 -9.35 6.77 -13.89
N TRP A 240 -10.56 7.07 -14.37
CA TRP A 240 -11.38 6.14 -15.16
C TRP A 240 -10.66 5.58 -16.40
N LEU A 241 -9.63 6.28 -16.91
CA LEU A 241 -8.85 5.91 -18.08
C LEU A 241 -8.20 4.53 -17.97
N ILE A 242 -7.70 4.13 -16.80
CA ILE A 242 -7.07 2.80 -16.65
C ILE A 242 -8.12 1.69 -16.72
N TRP A 243 -9.30 1.92 -16.15
CA TRP A 243 -10.44 1.01 -16.28
C TRP A 243 -10.96 0.94 -17.71
N THR A 244 -11.04 2.08 -18.40
CA THR A 244 -11.38 2.07 -19.83
C THR A 244 -10.35 1.27 -20.62
N THR A 245 -9.06 1.41 -20.32
CA THR A 245 -7.99 0.69 -21.03
C THR A 245 -8.00 -0.81 -20.71
N LEU A 246 -8.25 -1.23 -19.47
CA LEU A 246 -8.39 -2.64 -19.08
C LEU A 246 -9.64 -3.29 -19.67
N ILE A 247 -10.79 -2.61 -19.58
CA ILE A 247 -12.05 -3.09 -20.12
C ILE A 247 -12.00 -3.13 -21.64
N LEU A 248 -11.52 -2.07 -22.31
CA LEU A 248 -11.33 -2.06 -23.77
C LEU A 248 -10.27 -3.06 -24.20
N GLY A 249 -9.16 -3.18 -23.47
CA GLY A 249 -8.08 -4.12 -23.76
C GLY A 249 -8.50 -5.59 -23.66
N LEU A 250 -9.41 -5.94 -22.73
CA LEU A 250 -9.96 -7.28 -22.59
C LEU A 250 -11.16 -7.52 -23.52
N SER A 251 -11.94 -6.49 -23.82
CA SER A 251 -13.11 -6.62 -24.70
C SER A 251 -12.76 -6.60 -26.18
N ILE A 252 -11.71 -5.91 -26.63
CA ILE A 252 -11.29 -5.90 -28.04
C ILE A 252 -10.94 -7.32 -28.55
N PRO A 253 -10.13 -8.14 -27.86
CA PRO A 253 -9.89 -9.52 -28.27
C PRO A 253 -11.17 -10.37 -28.26
N ALA A 254 -12.04 -10.19 -27.25
CA ALA A 254 -13.31 -10.92 -27.17
C ALA A 254 -14.26 -10.55 -28.32
N ILE A 255 -14.34 -9.27 -28.70
CA ILE A 255 -15.13 -8.77 -29.82
C ILE A 255 -14.56 -9.27 -31.15
N ILE A 256 -13.24 -9.27 -31.33
CA ILE A 256 -12.58 -9.82 -32.54
C ILE A 256 -12.87 -11.31 -32.66
N ILE A 257 -12.74 -12.08 -31.58
CA ILE A 257 -13.04 -13.52 -31.55
C ILE A 257 -14.52 -13.76 -31.89
N LEU A 258 -15.43 -12.96 -31.33
CA LEU A 258 -16.86 -13.02 -31.65
C LEU A 258 -17.10 -12.75 -33.13
N PHE A 259 -16.49 -11.71 -33.70
CA PHE A 259 -16.60 -11.37 -35.13
C PHE A 259 -16.06 -12.49 -36.03
N CYS A 260 -14.93 -13.09 -35.66
CA CYS A 260 -14.37 -14.24 -36.37
C CYS A 260 -15.27 -15.48 -36.29
N MET A 261 -15.98 -15.70 -35.19
CA MET A 261 -16.94 -16.81 -35.05
C MET A 261 -18.25 -16.60 -35.81
N PHE A 262 -18.68 -15.35 -36.03
CA PHE A 262 -19.91 -15.02 -36.79
C PHE A 262 -19.66 -14.69 -38.27
N SER A 263 -18.41 -14.56 -38.69
CA SER A 263 -18.04 -14.49 -40.10
C SER A 263 -18.23 -15.86 -40.73
N LYS A 264 -19.43 -16.15 -41.26
CA LYS A 264 -19.62 -17.33 -42.09
C LYS A 264 -18.58 -17.33 -43.22
N PRO A 265 -17.91 -18.46 -43.53
CA PRO A 265 -17.11 -18.53 -44.73
C PRO A 265 -18.00 -18.17 -45.92
N ALA A 266 -17.52 -17.30 -46.80
CA ALA A 266 -18.22 -16.99 -48.03
C ALA A 266 -18.44 -18.31 -48.79
N GLU A 267 -19.69 -18.75 -48.92
CA GLU A 267 -20.05 -19.86 -49.79
C GLU A 267 -19.72 -19.43 -51.22
N VAL A 268 -18.63 -19.98 -51.76
CA VAL A 268 -18.36 -19.93 -53.18
C VAL A 268 -19.43 -20.79 -53.85
N ILE A 269 -20.46 -20.15 -54.41
CA ILE A 269 -21.46 -20.81 -55.24
C ILE A 269 -20.75 -21.22 -56.54
N LEU A 270 -20.23 -22.45 -56.58
CA LEU A 270 -19.84 -23.12 -57.82
C LEU A 270 -21.12 -23.62 -58.49
N THR A 271 -21.71 -22.80 -59.36
CA THR A 271 -22.74 -23.27 -60.29
C THR A 271 -22.08 -24.23 -61.29
N GLY A 272 -22.33 -25.53 -61.13
CA GLY A 272 -21.97 -26.54 -62.11
C GLY A 272 -22.83 -26.43 -63.37
N ALA A 273 -22.19 -26.40 -64.53
CA ALA A 273 -22.81 -26.75 -65.80
C ALA A 273 -22.21 -28.07 -66.30
N SER A 274 -23.12 -28.93 -66.74
CA SER A 274 -23.04 -30.36 -67.00
C SER A 274 -22.08 -30.79 -68.11
N ALA A 275 -21.56 -32.02 -68.00
CA ALA A 275 -21.55 -32.95 -69.13
C ALA A 275 -21.60 -34.40 -68.60
N GLN A 276 -22.67 -35.11 -68.95
CA GLN A 276 -22.80 -36.57 -68.77
C GLN A 276 -21.71 -37.31 -69.56
N PRO A 277 -21.18 -38.44 -69.08
CA PRO A 277 -20.54 -39.41 -69.95
C PRO A 277 -21.60 -40.37 -70.55
N LEU A 278 -21.66 -40.40 -71.89
CA LEU A 278 -22.25 -41.48 -72.67
C LEU A 278 -21.52 -42.79 -72.36
N VAL A 279 -22.26 -43.85 -72.06
CA VAL A 279 -21.76 -45.22 -72.21
C VAL A 279 -22.78 -46.04 -72.99
N THR A 280 -22.37 -46.47 -74.18
CA THR A 280 -22.70 -47.81 -74.69
C THR A 280 -21.67 -48.22 -75.74
N ALA A 281 -21.06 -49.38 -75.50
CA ALA A 281 -20.25 -50.11 -76.47
C ALA A 281 -20.99 -51.40 -76.85
N LYS A 282 -21.45 -51.49 -78.09
CA LYS A 282 -21.20 -52.58 -79.05
C LYS A 282 -21.91 -52.27 -80.37
#